data_AF-A0A660XY25-F1
#
_entry.id   AF-A0A660XY25-F1
#
_cell.length_a   1.000
_cell.length_b   1.000
_cell.length_c   1.000
_cell.angle_alpha   90.00
_cell.angle_beta   90.00
_cell.angle_gamma   90.00
#
_symmetry.space_group_name_H-M   'P 1'
#
loop_
_entity.id
_entity.type
_entity.pdbx_description
1 polymer ?
#
loop_
_entity_poly.entity_id
_entity_poly.type
_entity_poly.pdbx_seq_one_letter_code
_entity_poly.pdbx_strand_id
1 'polypeptide(L)'
;MSIKSLKYVSIVIAFLLISCSELFESEKDYSSIYFPLEEGNIWYYCRLNADSNNLIIRKVNDSFRRNDKIYYHWTDEEGSSFGYPIRADQNGNILLLEGSEEYLWFDFSQDSGSIYQFGQEAQFGDKDYNYTVHVLSKNVTIDVPAGTFYGCMTFLFDIPQVCDEEIYYAFAPHVGIIYIGYDGWYSIGLKKAVVNGNSIEK
;
A
#
# COMPACT_ATOMS: atom_id res chain seq x y z
N MET A 1 -3.88 -53.76 -70.46
CA MET A 1 -2.93 -52.76 -69.92
C MET A 1 -3.54 -52.23 -68.62
N SER A 2 -2.91 -52.54 -67.49
CA SER A 2 -3.49 -52.46 -66.14
C SER A 2 -3.15 -51.12 -65.48
N ILE A 3 -4.15 -50.31 -65.13
CA ILE A 3 -3.98 -49.16 -64.24
C ILE A 3 -4.56 -49.55 -62.87
N LYS A 4 -3.66 -49.78 -61.91
CA LYS A 4 -3.99 -50.04 -60.52
C LYS A 4 -4.17 -48.71 -59.77
N SER A 5 -5.22 -48.72 -58.96
CA SER A 5 -5.64 -47.74 -57.94
C SER A 5 -4.53 -46.94 -57.26
N LEU A 6 -4.65 -45.62 -57.28
CA LEU A 6 -3.90 -44.69 -56.44
C LEU A 6 -4.58 -44.60 -55.07
N LYS A 7 -3.91 -45.10 -54.02
CA LYS A 7 -4.39 -45.05 -52.63
C LYS A 7 -4.02 -43.71 -52.00
N TYR A 8 -4.99 -43.16 -51.27
CA TYR A 8 -4.95 -42.05 -50.34
C TYR A 8 -3.63 -41.90 -49.58
N VAL A 9 -3.04 -40.70 -49.64
CA VAL A 9 -2.08 -40.20 -48.65
C VAL A 9 -2.60 -38.86 -48.16
N SER A 10 -3.58 -38.91 -47.26
CA SER A 10 -3.97 -37.76 -46.44
C SER A 10 -3.06 -37.73 -45.22
N ILE A 11 -1.89 -37.11 -45.34
CA ILE A 11 -1.11 -36.72 -44.17
C ILE A 11 -1.71 -35.39 -43.70
N VAL A 12 -2.61 -35.48 -42.72
CA VAL A 12 -3.04 -34.33 -41.94
C VAL A 12 -1.83 -33.87 -41.15
N ILE A 13 -1.28 -32.72 -41.52
CA ILE A 13 -0.24 -32.02 -40.76
C ILE A 13 -0.90 -31.51 -39.47
N ALA A 14 -0.95 -32.37 -38.45
CA ALA A 14 -1.25 -32.00 -37.08
C ALA A 14 0.04 -31.49 -36.42
N PHE A 15 0.54 -30.35 -36.90
CA PHE A 15 1.72 -29.67 -36.35
C PHE A 15 1.54 -28.16 -36.51
N LEU A 16 0.58 -27.59 -35.78
CA LEU A 16 0.50 -26.15 -35.48
C LEU A 16 -0.50 -25.85 -34.35
N LEU A 17 -0.53 -26.75 -33.36
CA LEU A 17 -0.90 -26.40 -31.99
C LEU A 17 0.35 -26.62 -31.14
N ILE A 18 1.45 -25.99 -31.52
CA ILE A 18 2.41 -25.56 -30.52
C ILE A 18 1.59 -24.58 -29.71
N SER A 19 1.13 -25.05 -28.56
CA SER A 19 0.65 -24.21 -27.49
C SER A 19 1.61 -23.03 -27.42
N CYS A 20 1.13 -21.88 -27.88
CA CYS A 20 1.45 -20.64 -27.22
C CYS A 20 0.89 -20.85 -25.82
N SER A 21 1.63 -21.59 -24.99
CA SER A 21 1.53 -21.48 -23.56
C SER A 21 1.87 -20.03 -23.36
N GLU A 22 0.81 -19.25 -23.26
CA GLU A 22 0.82 -17.90 -22.79
C GLU A 22 1.89 -17.89 -21.70
N LEU A 23 3.00 -17.20 -21.99
CA LEU A 23 3.73 -16.52 -20.95
C LEU A 23 2.71 -15.53 -20.39
N PHE A 24 1.77 -16.04 -19.58
CA PHE A 24 1.34 -15.36 -18.40
C PHE A 24 2.63 -15.22 -17.59
N GLU A 25 3.46 -14.23 -17.94
CA GLU A 25 4.00 -13.40 -16.89
C GLU A 25 2.79 -13.09 -16.04
N SER A 26 2.71 -13.74 -14.86
CA SER A 26 1.68 -13.40 -13.89
C SER A 26 1.70 -11.90 -13.84
N GLU A 27 0.61 -11.28 -14.29
CA GLU A 27 0.42 -9.84 -14.25
C GLU A 27 0.93 -9.44 -12.87
N LYS A 28 2.11 -8.80 -12.83
CA LYS A 28 2.71 -8.42 -11.57
C LYS A 28 1.69 -7.44 -11.02
N ASP A 29 0.87 -7.95 -10.12
CA ASP A 29 -0.15 -7.20 -9.45
C ASP A 29 0.61 -6.03 -8.84
N TYR A 30 0.46 -4.85 -9.44
CA TYR A 30 1.01 -3.59 -8.94
C TYR A 30 0.22 -3.16 -7.69
N SER A 31 -0.23 -4.14 -6.88
CA SER A 31 -0.43 -4.10 -5.44
C SER A 31 0.35 -2.92 -4.86
N SER A 32 -0.42 -1.90 -4.50
CA SER A 32 -0.02 -0.53 -4.15
C SER A 32 1.48 -0.23 -4.23
N ILE A 33 1.88 0.47 -5.30
CA ILE A 33 3.26 0.96 -5.47
C ILE A 33 3.75 1.66 -4.21
N TYR A 34 2.90 2.43 -3.52
CA TYR A 34 3.33 3.19 -2.35
C TYR A 34 3.17 2.45 -1.03
N PHE A 35 2.33 1.43 -0.92
CA PHE A 35 2.14 0.69 0.32
C PHE A 35 1.93 -0.81 0.09
N PRO A 36 3.02 -1.58 -0.07
CA PRO A 36 2.95 -3.02 -0.30
C PRO A 36 2.30 -3.74 0.89
N LEU A 37 1.10 -4.28 0.68
CA LEU A 37 0.35 -5.05 1.66
C LEU A 37 0.52 -6.54 1.37
N GLU A 38 1.51 -7.14 2.03
CA GLU A 38 1.79 -8.57 1.96
C GLU A 38 2.12 -9.08 3.37
N GLU A 39 1.65 -10.28 3.71
CA GLU A 39 1.98 -10.92 4.98
C GLU A 39 3.51 -11.07 5.14
N GLY A 40 4.02 -10.72 6.31
CA GLY A 40 5.45 -10.70 6.58
C GLY A 40 6.15 -9.38 6.27
N ASN A 41 5.45 -8.39 5.71
CA ASN A 41 5.98 -7.03 5.62
C ASN A 41 6.07 -6.39 7.01
N ILE A 42 7.22 -5.80 7.32
CA ILE A 42 7.54 -5.21 8.63
C ILE A 42 8.26 -3.88 8.45
N TRP A 43 7.85 -2.86 9.19
CA TRP A 43 8.48 -1.55 9.27
C TRP A 43 8.94 -1.28 10.70
N TYR A 44 10.17 -0.80 10.83
CA TYR A 44 10.79 -0.41 12.08
C TYR A 44 11.03 1.10 12.05
N TYR A 45 10.31 1.83 12.88
CA TYR A 45 10.44 3.28 13.01
C TYR A 45 11.20 3.66 14.27
N CYS A 46 11.80 4.84 14.26
CA CYS A 46 12.30 5.50 15.46
C CYS A 46 11.75 6.91 15.57
N ARG A 47 11.67 7.44 16.79
CA ARG A 47 11.32 8.84 17.01
C ARG A 47 12.44 9.74 16.51
N LEU A 48 12.10 10.77 15.75
CA LEU A 48 13.09 11.68 15.15
C LEU A 48 13.54 12.79 16.11
N ASN A 49 12.67 13.17 17.06
CA ASN A 49 12.92 14.26 18.00
C ASN A 49 13.24 13.76 19.42
N ALA A 50 13.59 12.48 19.57
CA ALA A 50 13.92 11.90 20.88
C ALA A 50 15.10 10.94 20.75
N ASP A 51 16.04 11.05 21.69
CA ASP A 51 17.13 10.08 21.88
C ASP A 51 16.57 8.79 22.49
N SER A 52 15.83 8.04 21.67
CA SER A 52 15.26 6.75 22.06
C SER A 52 15.70 5.67 21.08
N ASN A 53 16.27 4.61 21.65
CA ASN A 53 16.53 3.38 20.91
C ASN A 53 15.27 2.52 20.75
N ASN A 54 14.14 2.93 21.32
CA ASN A 54 12.90 2.17 21.20
C ASN A 54 12.41 2.22 19.76
N LEU A 55 12.27 1.04 19.17
CA LEU A 55 11.68 0.88 17.85
C LEU A 55 10.16 0.84 18.00
N ILE A 56 9.49 1.52 17.09
CA ILE A 56 8.06 1.36 16.89
C ILE A 56 7.93 0.40 15.71
N ILE A 57 7.41 -0.78 15.96
CA ILE A 57 7.26 -1.82 14.94
C ILE A 57 5.84 -1.76 14.39
N ARG A 58 5.74 -1.86 13.06
CA ARG A 58 4.48 -2.09 12.35
C ARG A 58 4.64 -3.28 11.43
N LYS A 59 3.60 -4.11 11.29
CA LYS A 59 3.68 -5.33 10.49
C LYS A 59 2.32 -5.76 9.95
N VAL A 60 2.37 -6.45 8.82
CA VAL A 60 1.23 -7.19 8.28
C VAL A 60 1.40 -8.66 8.69
N ASN A 61 0.63 -9.11 9.69
CA ASN A 61 0.77 -10.48 10.21
C ASN A 61 -0.12 -11.49 9.50
N ASP A 62 -1.30 -11.04 9.09
CA ASP A 62 -2.33 -11.89 8.52
C ASP A 62 -3.22 -11.09 7.56
N SER A 63 -4.02 -11.85 6.83
CA SER A 63 -5.02 -11.35 5.91
C SER A 63 -6.30 -12.18 6.01
N PHE A 64 -7.40 -11.62 5.52
CA PHE A 64 -8.64 -12.35 5.37
C PHE A 64 -9.37 -11.95 4.10
N ARG A 65 -10.25 -12.82 3.62
CA ARG A 65 -11.09 -12.58 2.45
C ARG A 65 -12.50 -12.20 2.85
N ARG A 66 -13.06 -11.19 2.17
CA ARG A 66 -14.47 -10.81 2.25
C ARG A 66 -14.91 -10.28 0.89
N ASN A 67 -15.98 -10.85 0.33
CA ASN A 67 -16.53 -10.47 -0.98
C ASN A 67 -15.45 -10.43 -2.08
N ASP A 68 -14.66 -11.51 -2.17
CA ASP A 68 -13.54 -11.67 -3.11
C ASP A 68 -12.40 -10.64 -3.01
N LYS A 69 -12.41 -9.81 -1.97
CA LYS A 69 -11.34 -8.85 -1.64
C LYS A 69 -10.50 -9.40 -0.49
N ILE A 70 -9.18 -9.20 -0.57
CA ILE A 70 -8.24 -9.51 0.51
C ILE A 70 -8.00 -8.23 1.33
N TYR A 71 -8.13 -8.33 2.65
CA TYR A 71 -7.81 -7.27 3.59
C TYR A 71 -6.69 -7.74 4.51
N TYR A 72 -5.88 -6.79 4.94
CA TYR A 72 -4.68 -7.01 5.73
C TYR A 72 -4.81 -6.27 7.07
N HIS A 73 -4.38 -6.89 8.16
CA HIS A 73 -4.25 -6.21 9.43
C HIS A 73 -2.88 -5.56 9.54
N TRP A 74 -2.85 -4.23 9.60
CA TRP A 74 -1.65 -3.46 9.89
C TRP A 74 -1.55 -3.24 11.40
N THR A 75 -0.63 -3.95 12.04
CA THR A 75 -0.59 -4.13 13.50
C THR A 75 0.70 -3.59 14.10
N ASP A 76 0.71 -3.38 15.42
CA ASP A 76 1.93 -3.15 16.17
C ASP A 76 2.70 -4.45 16.49
N GLU A 77 3.76 -4.35 17.31
CA GLU A 77 4.59 -5.50 17.71
C GLU A 77 3.78 -6.62 18.39
N GLU A 78 2.86 -6.23 19.27
CA GLU A 78 2.02 -7.14 20.07
C GLU A 78 0.89 -7.76 19.25
N GLY A 79 0.71 -7.31 18.00
CA GLY A 79 -0.37 -7.76 17.12
C GLY A 79 -1.68 -7.02 17.36
N SER A 80 -1.66 -5.94 18.14
CA SER A 80 -2.82 -5.06 18.26
C SER A 80 -3.02 -4.33 16.94
N SER A 81 -4.25 -4.41 16.41
CA SER A 81 -4.61 -3.74 15.16
C SER A 81 -4.49 -2.23 15.33
N PHE A 82 -3.72 -1.59 14.44
CA PHE A 82 -3.69 -0.14 14.37
C PHE A 82 -4.90 0.31 13.54
N GLY A 83 -6.05 0.40 14.20
CA GLY A 83 -7.32 0.72 13.57
C GLY A 83 -7.91 -0.48 12.82
N TYR A 84 -8.40 -0.21 11.63
CA TYR A 84 -9.23 -1.10 10.84
C TYR A 84 -8.42 -1.85 9.77
N PRO A 85 -8.88 -3.03 9.29
CA PRO A 85 -8.23 -3.73 8.19
C PRO A 85 -8.16 -2.87 6.93
N ILE A 86 -7.08 -3.01 6.17
CA ILE A 86 -6.84 -2.21 4.96
C ILE A 86 -6.63 -3.10 3.73
N ARG A 87 -6.89 -2.54 2.55
CA ARG A 87 -6.52 -3.16 1.29
C ARG A 87 -6.10 -2.12 0.25
N ALA A 88 -5.35 -2.56 -0.73
CA ALA A 88 -5.17 -1.81 -1.96
C ALA A 88 -6.39 -2.03 -2.88
N ASP A 89 -6.77 -1.01 -3.64
CA ASP A 89 -7.62 -1.17 -4.82
C ASP A 89 -6.80 -1.41 -6.10
N GLN A 90 -7.49 -1.53 -7.23
CA GLN A 90 -6.87 -1.75 -8.55
C GLN A 90 -5.96 -0.58 -9.01
N ASN A 91 -6.09 0.59 -8.42
CA ASN A 91 -5.24 1.75 -8.69
C ASN A 91 -4.09 1.88 -7.67
N GLY A 92 -4.00 0.96 -6.71
CA GLY A 92 -3.03 1.00 -5.61
C GLY A 92 -3.41 1.93 -4.46
N ASN A 93 -4.61 2.52 -4.49
CA ASN A 93 -5.13 3.36 -3.40
C ASN A 93 -5.48 2.51 -2.20
N ILE A 94 -5.33 3.07 -1.00
CA ILE A 94 -5.56 2.33 0.25
C ILE A 94 -6.95 2.63 0.76
N LEU A 95 -7.70 1.55 0.97
CA LEU A 95 -9.03 1.56 1.52
C LEU A 95 -9.01 0.91 2.91
N LEU A 96 -9.75 1.51 3.82
CA LEU A 96 -9.93 1.06 5.20
C LEU A 96 -11.32 0.46 5.35
N LEU A 97 -11.44 -0.69 6.02
CA LEU A 97 -12.70 -1.42 6.21
C LEU A 97 -13.23 -1.27 7.65
N GLU A 98 -14.30 -0.50 7.81
CA GLU A 98 -15.01 -0.37 9.08
C GLU A 98 -16.42 -0.95 8.95
N GLY A 99 -16.73 -1.96 9.77
CA GLY A 99 -17.99 -2.69 9.66
C GLY A 99 -18.12 -3.36 8.28
N SER A 100 -19.05 -2.89 7.45
CA SER A 100 -19.25 -3.31 6.06
C SER A 100 -18.77 -2.29 5.03
N GLU A 101 -18.36 -1.10 5.46
CA GLU A 101 -18.06 0.04 4.60
C GLU A 101 -16.56 0.18 4.35
N GLU A 102 -16.22 0.65 3.15
CA GLU A 102 -14.84 0.97 2.77
C GLU A 102 -14.66 2.49 2.68
N TYR A 103 -13.62 3.00 3.33
CA TYR A 103 -13.26 4.41 3.33
C TYR A 103 -11.92 4.61 2.62
N LEU A 104 -11.87 5.57 1.69
CA LEU A 104 -10.63 5.91 0.98
C LEU A 104 -9.66 6.60 1.92
N TRP A 105 -8.61 5.88 2.32
CA TRP A 105 -7.59 6.39 3.24
C TRP A 105 -6.48 7.14 2.50
N PHE A 106 -5.87 6.52 1.49
CA PHE A 106 -4.82 7.16 0.69
C PHE A 106 -5.10 7.03 -0.80
N ASP A 107 -5.28 8.16 -1.49
CA ASP A 107 -5.39 8.22 -2.95
C ASP A 107 -4.06 8.65 -3.58
N PHE A 108 -3.29 7.68 -4.10
CA PHE A 108 -2.00 7.92 -4.74
C PHE A 108 -2.13 8.37 -6.20
N SER A 109 -3.34 8.34 -6.77
CA SER A 109 -3.59 8.82 -8.13
C SER A 109 -3.58 10.36 -8.21
N GLN A 110 -3.87 11.03 -7.09
CA GLN A 110 -3.97 12.48 -7.00
C GLN A 110 -2.65 13.20 -7.30
N ASP A 111 -2.77 14.45 -7.74
CA ASP A 111 -1.65 15.37 -7.95
C ASP A 111 -1.36 16.20 -6.68
N SER A 112 -0.19 16.85 -6.66
CA SER A 112 0.16 17.78 -5.57
C SER A 112 -0.83 18.95 -5.54
N GLY A 113 -1.30 19.30 -4.35
CA GLY A 113 -2.31 20.33 -4.12
C GLY A 113 -3.75 19.82 -4.17
N SER A 114 -3.98 18.56 -4.56
CA SER A 114 -5.31 17.95 -4.47
C SER A 114 -5.80 17.86 -3.03
N ILE A 115 -7.12 17.92 -2.87
CA ILE A 115 -7.81 17.82 -1.59
C ILE A 115 -8.98 16.84 -1.74
N TYR A 116 -9.14 15.94 -0.78
CA TYR A 116 -10.30 15.06 -0.68
C TYR A 116 -10.73 14.90 0.78
N GLN A 117 -11.90 14.30 0.99
CA GLN A 117 -12.41 14.02 2.33
C GLN A 117 -12.14 12.56 2.68
N PHE A 118 -11.55 12.33 3.85
CA PHE A 118 -11.52 10.99 4.44
C PHE A 118 -12.92 10.73 5.01
N GLY A 119 -13.60 9.71 4.47
CA GLY A 119 -15.00 9.47 4.78
C GLY A 119 -15.28 8.86 6.16
N GLN A 120 -14.24 8.49 6.90
CA GLN A 120 -14.38 8.04 8.29
C GLN A 120 -14.40 9.26 9.21
N GLU A 121 -15.46 9.33 10.01
CA GLU A 121 -15.66 10.39 10.98
C GLU A 121 -14.76 10.16 12.22
N ALA A 122 -14.08 11.22 12.65
CA ALA A 122 -13.36 11.29 13.91
C ALA A 122 -14.26 11.89 14.99
N GLN A 123 -14.41 11.21 16.11
CA GLN A 123 -15.25 11.67 17.21
C GLN A 123 -14.46 12.52 18.20
N PHE A 124 -14.90 13.76 18.40
CA PHE A 124 -14.36 14.67 19.43
C PHE A 124 -15.49 15.13 20.35
N GLY A 125 -15.62 14.47 21.50
CA GLY A 125 -16.75 14.65 22.41
C GLY A 125 -18.04 14.12 21.80
N ASP A 126 -19.09 14.95 21.76
CA ASP A 126 -20.41 14.59 21.19
C ASP A 126 -20.54 14.97 19.70
N LYS A 127 -19.43 15.17 18.99
CA LYS A 127 -19.42 15.63 17.60
C LYS A 127 -18.52 14.77 16.72
N ASP A 128 -19.04 14.52 15.53
CA ASP A 128 -18.35 13.84 14.45
C ASP A 128 -17.73 14.88 13.50
N TYR A 129 -16.47 14.67 13.15
CA TYR A 129 -15.71 15.52 12.25
C TYR A 129 -15.09 14.68 11.14
N ASN A 130 -14.96 15.24 9.94
CA ASN A 130 -14.27 14.57 8.84
C ASN A 130 -12.87 15.14 8.66
N TYR A 131 -11.88 14.27 8.49
CA TYR A 131 -10.55 14.70 8.07
C TYR A 131 -10.61 15.17 6.61
N THR A 132 -10.07 16.36 6.38
CA THR A 132 -9.69 16.83 5.05
C THR A 132 -8.27 16.35 4.77
N VAL A 133 -8.09 15.64 3.66
CA VAL A 133 -6.79 15.13 3.24
C VAL A 133 -6.24 16.01 2.14
N HIS A 134 -5.07 16.58 2.40
CA HIS A 134 -4.29 17.36 1.45
C HIS A 134 -3.15 16.51 0.91
N VAL A 135 -3.04 16.40 -0.41
CA VAL A 135 -1.86 15.85 -1.07
C VAL A 135 -0.81 16.96 -1.15
N LEU A 136 0.12 16.98 -0.21
CA LEU A 136 1.07 18.07 -0.09
C LEU A 136 2.09 18.05 -1.23
N SER A 137 2.60 16.88 -1.56
CA SER A 137 3.63 16.73 -2.60
C SER A 137 3.64 15.34 -3.21
N LYS A 138 4.10 15.27 -4.46
CA LYS A 138 4.31 14.05 -5.24
C LYS A 138 5.67 14.14 -5.92
N ASN A 139 6.35 13.01 -6.02
CA ASN A 139 7.70 12.92 -6.59
C ASN A 139 8.76 13.74 -5.85
N VAL A 140 8.69 13.78 -4.51
CA VAL A 140 9.69 14.47 -3.67
C VAL A 140 10.78 13.52 -3.15
N THR A 141 11.92 14.10 -2.77
CA THR A 141 13.00 13.37 -2.09
C THR A 141 12.88 13.56 -0.59
N ILE A 142 12.93 12.48 0.18
CA ILE A 142 12.79 12.52 1.64
C ILE A 142 13.92 11.73 2.28
N ASP A 143 14.59 12.35 3.25
CA ASP A 143 15.61 11.73 4.08
C ASP A 143 15.00 11.25 5.40
N VAL A 144 15.22 9.98 5.72
CA VAL A 144 14.88 9.35 7.00
C VAL A 144 16.06 8.50 7.46
N PRO A 145 16.07 7.98 8.70
CA PRO A 145 17.19 7.17 9.20
C PRO A 145 17.53 5.94 8.33
N ALA A 146 16.54 5.34 7.66
CA ALA A 146 16.73 4.23 6.72
C ALA A 146 17.40 4.63 5.39
N GLY A 147 17.58 5.92 5.11
CA GLY A 147 18.19 6.42 3.89
C GLY A 147 17.40 7.53 3.20
N THR A 148 17.80 7.82 1.97
CA THR A 148 17.17 8.82 1.09
C THR A 148 16.23 8.08 0.13
N PHE A 149 14.96 8.48 0.11
CA PHE A 149 13.94 7.95 -0.79
C PHE A 149 13.56 8.98 -1.83
N TYR A 150 13.41 8.54 -3.08
CA TYR A 150 13.01 9.36 -4.22
C TYR A 150 11.60 8.99 -4.66
N GLY A 151 10.93 9.92 -5.35
CA GLY A 151 9.59 9.65 -5.86
C GLY A 151 8.53 9.58 -4.77
N CYS A 152 8.77 10.17 -3.59
CA CYS A 152 7.87 10.06 -2.45
C CYS A 152 6.58 10.89 -2.65
N MET A 153 5.53 10.49 -1.93
CA MET A 153 4.25 11.21 -1.87
C MET A 153 3.91 11.52 -0.41
N THR A 154 3.42 12.74 -0.15
CA THR A 154 3.11 13.22 1.20
C THR A 154 1.66 13.65 1.33
N PHE A 155 1.07 13.32 2.48
CA PHE A 155 -0.31 13.63 2.83
C PHE A 155 -0.36 14.37 4.16
N LEU A 156 -1.31 15.29 4.29
CA LEU A 156 -1.72 15.92 5.53
C LEU A 156 -3.19 15.62 5.76
N PHE A 157 -3.49 15.02 6.90
CA PHE A 157 -4.83 14.85 7.43
C PHE A 157 -5.06 15.96 8.44
N ASP A 158 -6.09 16.76 8.23
CA ASP A 158 -6.45 17.89 9.09
C ASP A 158 -7.95 17.87 9.37
N ILE A 159 -8.34 18.27 10.58
CA ILE A 159 -9.73 18.62 10.90
C ILE A 159 -9.76 20.12 11.13
N PRO A 160 -10.11 20.94 10.13
CA PRO A 160 -9.98 22.40 10.22
C PRO A 160 -10.76 23.05 11.38
N GLN A 161 -11.72 22.33 11.96
CA GLN A 161 -12.55 22.77 13.07
C GLN A 161 -11.98 22.42 14.45
N VAL A 162 -10.91 21.62 14.53
CA VAL A 162 -10.27 21.13 15.75
C VAL A 162 -8.80 21.56 15.72
N CYS A 163 -8.32 22.20 16.78
CA CYS A 163 -6.92 22.63 16.85
C CYS A 163 -6.01 21.45 17.20
N ASP A 164 -4.79 21.47 16.65
CA ASP A 164 -3.69 20.55 16.94
C ASP A 164 -3.99 19.08 16.59
N GLU A 165 -4.78 18.86 15.54
CA GLU A 165 -5.17 17.54 15.02
C GLU A 165 -4.73 17.33 13.57
N GLU A 166 -3.44 17.59 13.33
CA GLU A 166 -2.79 17.37 12.05
C GLU A 166 -1.90 16.12 12.06
N ILE A 167 -2.10 15.25 11.08
CA ILE A 167 -1.29 14.04 10.88
C ILE A 167 -0.65 14.08 9.49
N TYR A 168 0.67 14.02 9.48
CA TYR A 168 1.50 13.99 8.28
C TYR A 168 1.93 12.56 7.96
N TYR A 169 1.78 12.15 6.71
CA TYR A 169 2.31 10.88 6.22
C TYR A 169 3.24 11.12 5.04
N ALA A 170 4.31 10.33 4.96
CA ALA A 170 5.09 10.22 3.72
C ALA A 170 5.28 8.76 3.33
N PHE A 171 5.13 8.49 2.03
CA PHE A 171 5.27 7.17 1.44
C PHE A 171 6.40 7.15 0.42
N ALA A 172 7.19 6.08 0.43
CA ALA A 172 8.15 5.81 -0.63
C ALA A 172 7.68 4.63 -1.51
N PRO A 173 7.88 4.71 -2.84
CA PRO A 173 7.57 3.62 -3.75
C PRO A 173 8.28 2.31 -3.35
N HIS A 174 7.52 1.22 -3.37
CA HIS A 174 7.89 -0.15 -3.01
C HIS A 174 8.34 -0.33 -1.57
N VAL A 175 8.09 0.67 -0.70
CA VAL A 175 8.47 0.63 0.70
C VAL A 175 7.27 0.71 1.61
N GLY A 176 6.35 1.65 1.41
CA GLY A 176 5.31 1.96 2.40
C GLY A 176 5.52 3.30 3.07
N ILE A 177 4.92 3.43 4.26
CA ILE A 177 5.04 4.61 5.11
C ILE A 177 6.49 4.74 5.59
N ILE A 178 7.14 5.84 5.23
CA ILE A 178 8.51 6.16 5.67
C ILE A 178 8.57 7.23 6.76
N TYR A 179 7.49 7.98 6.94
CA TYR A 179 7.38 9.04 7.95
C TYR A 179 5.94 9.18 8.42
N ILE A 180 5.76 9.37 9.73
CA ILE A 180 4.50 9.81 10.34
C ILE A 180 4.81 10.95 11.30
N GLY A 181 4.13 12.08 11.16
CA GLY A 181 4.23 13.21 12.08
C GLY A 181 2.87 13.52 12.69
N TYR A 182 2.84 13.72 14.01
CA TYR A 182 1.69 14.26 14.73
C TYR A 182 2.06 15.67 15.15
N ASP A 183 1.30 16.68 14.73
CA ASP A 183 1.68 18.08 14.94
C ASP A 183 1.91 18.39 16.42
N GLY A 184 3.01 19.05 16.74
CA GLY A 184 3.37 19.42 18.12
C GLY A 184 3.78 18.28 19.09
N TRP A 185 3.53 17.00 18.78
CA TRP A 185 3.79 15.89 19.73
C TRP A 185 5.10 15.15 19.43
N TYR A 186 5.12 14.39 18.33
CA TYR A 186 6.28 13.61 17.92
C TYR A 186 6.18 13.21 16.45
N SER A 187 7.34 12.93 15.86
CA SER A 187 7.44 12.33 14.54
C SER A 187 8.26 11.05 14.60
N ILE A 188 7.92 10.13 13.73
CA ILE A 188 8.62 8.86 13.55
C ILE A 188 9.07 8.75 12.10
N GLY A 189 10.30 8.29 11.91
CA GLY A 189 10.87 8.03 10.60
C GLY A 189 11.31 6.59 10.48
N LEU A 190 11.27 6.05 9.27
CA LEU A 190 11.69 4.70 9.00
C LEU A 190 13.18 4.55 9.30
N LYS A 191 13.52 3.51 10.06
CA LYS A 191 14.89 3.11 10.38
C LYS A 191 15.29 1.86 9.61
N LYS A 192 14.35 0.93 9.44
CA LYS A 192 14.52 -0.31 8.68
C LYS A 192 13.16 -0.81 8.19
N ALA A 193 13.11 -1.53 7.08
CA ALA A 193 11.96 -2.32 6.69
C ALA A 193 12.35 -3.69 6.13
N VAL A 194 11.42 -4.64 6.17
CA VAL A 194 11.41 -5.87 5.39
C VAL A 194 10.14 -5.83 4.55
N VAL A 195 10.27 -5.68 3.23
CA VAL A 195 9.14 -5.52 2.31
C VAL A 195 9.27 -6.50 1.16
N ASN A 196 8.29 -7.38 1.02
CA ASN A 196 8.24 -8.48 0.05
C ASN A 196 9.55 -9.29 0.08
N GLY A 197 10.04 -9.57 1.29
CA GLY A 197 11.30 -10.29 1.56
C GLY A 197 12.59 -9.47 1.44
N ASN A 198 12.54 -8.20 1.04
CA ASN A 198 13.72 -7.35 0.86
C ASN A 198 14.00 -6.49 2.10
N SER A 199 15.25 -6.48 2.58
CA SER A 199 15.68 -5.57 3.66
C SER A 199 15.99 -4.19 3.11
N ILE A 200 15.46 -3.14 3.76
CA ILE A 200 15.69 -1.74 3.45
C ILE A 200 16.27 -1.08 4.70
N GLU A 201 17.55 -0.69 4.63
CA GLU A 201 18.27 0.03 5.68
C GLU A 201 19.49 0.73 5.06
N LYS A 202 20.02 1.74 5.75
CA LYS A 202 21.21 2.50 5.32
C LYS A 202 22.51 1.83 5.72
#